data_AF-E9DXR0-F1
#
_entry.id   AF-E9DXR0-F1
#
_cell.length_a   1.000
_cell.length_b   1.000
_cell.length_c   1.000
_cell.angle_alpha   90.00
_cell.angle_beta   90.00
_cell.angle_gamma   90.00
#
_symmetry.space_group_name_H-M   'P 1'
#
loop_
_entity.id
_entity.type
_entity.pdbx_description
1 polymer ?
#
loop_
_entity_poly.entity_id
_entity_poly.type
_entity_poly.pdbx_seq_one_letter_code
_entity_poly.pdbx_strand_id
1 'polypeptide(L)'
;MTSQVEPALRDLISTYNELNSSTIEELDSEPSPLEFMRFVSRNSPFVIRGAASSWKATRKWSSTYLRSAMAGQTVNVAVTPHGNADAPTYSPKDGVTVLAKPHEESQMFDDFLTYVTKQEMDKAFPEDAEVIGRKHFVLLPPVCHPCMNEALLTPATYVRDETGLSIRVDEGADLVPFVTWDPDDPQTNSTAFSRLAQPVRVTLNPGDMLYLPAMW
;
A
#
# COMPACT_ATOMS: atom_id res chain seq x y z
N MET A 1 -7.60 -20.01 -30.13
CA MET A 1 -6.79 -18.78 -29.97
C MET A 1 -6.18 -18.63 -28.57
N THR A 2 -6.78 -19.20 -27.52
CA THR A 2 -6.24 -19.17 -26.14
C THR A 2 -4.95 -19.99 -25.92
N SER A 3 -4.69 -21.02 -26.73
CA SER A 3 -3.58 -21.96 -26.45
C SER A 3 -2.15 -21.40 -26.62
N GLN A 4 -1.98 -20.21 -27.21
CA GLN A 4 -0.66 -19.58 -27.37
C GLN A 4 -0.45 -18.38 -26.43
N VAL A 5 -1.52 -17.86 -25.79
CA VAL A 5 -1.42 -16.67 -24.95
C VAL A 5 -0.78 -16.97 -23.60
N GLU A 6 -1.19 -18.05 -22.93
CA GLU A 6 -0.60 -18.38 -21.62
C GLU A 6 0.90 -18.69 -21.71
N PRO A 7 1.39 -19.50 -22.67
CA PRO A 7 2.84 -19.70 -22.83
C PRO A 7 3.58 -18.39 -23.09
N ALA A 8 3.03 -17.50 -23.93
CA ALA A 8 3.64 -16.21 -24.23
C ALA A 8 3.71 -15.29 -22.99
N LEU A 9 2.67 -15.27 -22.15
CA LEU A 9 2.69 -14.51 -20.89
C LEU A 9 3.69 -15.09 -19.89
N ARG A 10 3.80 -16.42 -19.79
CA ARG A 10 4.82 -17.07 -18.94
C ARG A 10 6.23 -16.71 -19.39
N ASP A 11 6.48 -16.79 -20.69
CA ASP A 11 7.76 -16.43 -21.30
C ASP A 11 8.09 -14.95 -21.04
N LEU A 12 7.14 -14.04 -21.32
CA LEU A 12 7.30 -12.61 -21.07
C LEU A 12 7.67 -12.28 -19.61
N ILE A 13 6.94 -12.83 -18.64
CA ILE A 13 7.22 -12.59 -17.21
C ILE A 13 8.59 -13.17 -16.83
N SER A 14 8.90 -14.38 -17.31
CA SER A 14 10.14 -15.07 -16.95
C SER A 14 11.36 -14.34 -17.56
N THR A 15 11.31 -13.99 -18.83
CA THR A 15 12.35 -13.19 -19.50
C THR A 15 12.51 -11.83 -18.85
N TYR A 16 11.42 -11.16 -18.44
CA TYR A 16 11.54 -9.90 -17.70
C TYR A 16 12.32 -10.09 -16.39
N ASN A 17 11.98 -11.12 -15.61
CA ASN A 17 12.67 -11.41 -14.35
C ASN A 17 14.13 -11.84 -14.54
N GLU A 18 14.47 -12.48 -15.65
CA GLU A 18 15.86 -12.85 -15.98
C GLU A 18 16.71 -11.63 -16.37
N LEU A 19 16.10 -10.63 -17.00
CA LEU A 19 16.77 -9.41 -17.47
C LEU A 19 16.77 -8.27 -16.46
N ASN A 20 15.89 -8.32 -15.45
CA ASN A 20 15.71 -7.26 -14.46
C ASN A 20 15.86 -7.80 -13.04
N SER A 21 16.61 -7.07 -12.22
CA SER A 21 16.80 -7.36 -10.80
C SER A 21 15.48 -7.19 -10.04
N SER A 22 15.19 -8.09 -9.10
CA SER A 22 14.14 -7.95 -8.08
C SER A 22 14.60 -7.14 -6.86
N THR A 23 15.84 -6.63 -6.88
CA THR A 23 16.37 -5.68 -5.89
C THR A 23 16.35 -4.27 -6.46
N ILE A 24 15.90 -3.31 -5.64
CA ILE A 24 15.85 -1.90 -5.99
C ILE A 24 17.23 -1.24 -5.95
N GLU A 25 17.47 -0.29 -6.86
CA GLU A 25 18.70 0.52 -6.84
C GLU A 25 18.61 1.60 -5.76
N GLU A 26 19.71 1.81 -5.03
CA GLU A 26 19.82 2.81 -3.97
C GLU A 26 20.90 3.82 -4.31
N LEU A 27 20.55 5.10 -4.26
CA LEU A 27 21.41 6.22 -4.55
C LEU A 27 21.73 6.97 -3.26
N ASP A 28 23.01 7.32 -3.06
CA ASP A 28 23.43 8.13 -1.91
C ASP A 28 23.14 9.63 -2.06
N SER A 29 22.72 10.06 -3.26
CA SER A 29 22.41 11.46 -3.57
C SER A 29 21.44 11.57 -4.74
N GLU A 30 20.86 12.75 -4.92
CA GLU A 30 19.92 13.01 -6.01
C GLU A 30 20.59 12.81 -7.39
N PRO A 31 20.00 12.02 -8.30
CA PRO A 31 20.55 11.85 -9.64
C PRO A 31 20.42 13.15 -10.44
N SER A 32 21.35 13.36 -11.39
CA SER A 32 21.18 14.43 -12.38
C SER A 32 19.93 14.19 -13.24
N PRO A 33 19.37 15.23 -13.88
CA PRO A 33 18.21 15.05 -14.77
C PRO A 33 18.42 13.98 -15.86
N LEU A 34 19.64 13.83 -16.37
CA LEU A 34 19.96 12.81 -17.38
C LEU A 34 19.96 11.39 -16.78
N GLU A 35 20.52 11.21 -15.58
CA GLU A 35 20.49 9.92 -14.87
C GLU A 35 19.06 9.55 -14.50
N PHE A 36 18.30 10.50 -13.97
CA PHE A 36 16.88 10.31 -13.67
C PHE A 36 16.09 9.86 -14.90
N MET A 37 16.28 10.51 -16.05
CA MET A 37 15.62 10.14 -17.30
C MET A 37 15.95 8.72 -17.76
N ARG A 38 17.13 8.16 -17.41
CA ARG A 38 17.45 6.76 -17.69
C ARG A 38 16.57 5.81 -16.88
N PHE A 39 16.34 6.08 -15.59
CA PHE A 39 15.39 5.32 -14.77
C PHE A 39 13.95 5.42 -15.29
N VAL A 40 13.53 6.63 -15.69
CA VAL A 40 12.21 6.85 -16.30
C VAL A 40 12.06 6.01 -17.57
N SER A 41 13.05 6.03 -18.46
CA SER A 41 13.01 5.28 -19.73
C SER A 41 12.96 3.77 -19.56
N ARG A 42 13.57 3.25 -18.49
CA ARG A 42 13.57 1.83 -18.12
C ARG A 42 12.37 1.44 -17.25
N ASN A 43 11.55 2.41 -16.84
CA ASN A 43 10.45 2.23 -15.89
C ASN A 43 10.93 1.49 -14.62
N SER A 44 12.09 1.85 -14.08
CA SER A 44 12.69 1.18 -12.92
C SER A 44 12.61 2.06 -11.67
N PRO A 45 12.09 1.55 -10.53
CA PRO A 45 12.08 2.28 -9.28
C PRO A 45 13.50 2.38 -8.71
N PHE A 46 13.74 3.41 -7.90
CA PHE A 46 14.97 3.55 -7.12
C PHE A 46 14.71 4.33 -5.83
N VAL A 47 15.57 4.16 -4.84
CA VAL A 47 15.55 4.91 -3.58
C VAL A 47 16.71 5.89 -3.55
N ILE A 48 16.48 7.12 -3.10
CA ILE A 48 17.54 8.06 -2.72
C ILE A 48 17.62 8.07 -1.20
N ARG A 49 18.73 7.59 -0.65
CA ARG A 49 18.95 7.53 0.79
C ARG A 49 19.16 8.93 1.36
N GLY A 50 18.36 9.27 2.37
CA GLY A 50 18.47 10.54 3.07
C GLY A 50 18.21 11.82 2.24
N ALA A 51 17.62 11.75 1.04
CA ALA A 51 17.33 12.91 0.19
C ALA A 51 16.58 14.04 0.92
N ALA A 52 15.59 13.69 1.74
CA ALA A 52 14.79 14.61 2.52
C ALA A 52 15.35 14.87 3.93
N SER A 53 16.55 14.38 4.28
CA SER A 53 17.15 14.59 5.62
C SER A 53 17.35 16.07 5.93
N SER A 54 17.56 16.88 4.90
CA SER A 54 17.76 18.32 5.03
C SER A 54 16.44 19.10 5.17
N TRP A 55 15.29 18.45 5.02
CA TRP A 55 14.00 19.13 5.05
C TRP A 55 13.60 19.53 6.46
N LYS A 56 12.92 20.68 6.59
CA LYS A 56 12.41 21.16 7.87
C LYS A 56 11.46 20.16 8.51
N ALA A 57 10.63 19.49 7.72
CA ALA A 57 9.69 18.48 8.21
C ALA A 57 10.45 17.32 8.89
N THR A 58 11.41 16.71 8.18
CA THR A 58 12.22 15.59 8.69
C THR A 58 12.96 15.91 9.99
N ARG A 59 13.44 17.15 10.16
CA ARG A 59 14.15 17.57 11.39
C ARG A 59 13.24 18.06 12.53
N LYS A 60 12.01 18.51 12.23
CA LYS A 60 11.17 19.25 13.19
C LYS A 60 9.91 18.50 13.60
N TRP A 61 9.34 17.66 12.74
CA TRP A 61 8.04 17.03 12.97
C TRP A 61 8.16 15.88 13.99
N SER A 62 8.24 16.24 15.27
CA SER A 62 8.02 15.33 16.39
C SER A 62 6.55 15.33 16.80
N SER A 63 6.14 14.32 17.56
CA SER A 63 4.79 14.29 18.17
C SER A 63 4.52 15.56 18.98
N THR A 64 5.46 16.04 19.79
CA THR A 64 5.35 17.29 20.55
C THR A 64 5.14 18.51 19.63
N TYR A 65 5.91 18.61 18.54
CA TYR A 65 5.74 19.70 17.59
C TYR A 65 4.37 19.65 16.90
N LEU A 66 3.95 18.47 16.43
CA LEU A 66 2.68 18.30 15.74
C LEU A 66 1.49 18.59 16.65
N ARG A 67 1.52 18.16 17.92
CA ARG A 67 0.49 18.51 18.93
C ARG A 67 0.33 20.02 19.07
N SER A 68 1.45 20.74 19.19
CA SER A 68 1.42 22.20 19.29
C SER A 68 0.97 22.86 17.99
N ALA A 69 1.42 22.37 16.83
CA ALA A 69 1.11 22.95 15.53
C ALA A 69 -0.36 22.73 15.11
N MET A 70 -0.94 21.60 15.52
CA MET A 70 -2.32 21.19 15.22
C MET A 70 -3.25 21.36 16.43
N ALA A 71 -2.86 22.17 17.41
CA ALA A 71 -3.64 22.37 18.63
C ALA A 71 -5.05 22.89 18.31
N GLY A 72 -6.06 22.24 18.88
CA GLY A 72 -7.47 22.57 18.65
C GLY A 72 -8.01 22.21 17.27
N GLN A 73 -7.22 21.55 16.42
CA GLN A 73 -7.66 21.12 15.09
C GLN A 73 -8.23 19.70 15.13
N THR A 74 -9.21 19.46 14.25
CA THR A 74 -9.73 18.13 13.95
C THR A 74 -9.09 17.59 12.66
N VAL A 75 -8.98 16.27 12.55
CA VAL A 75 -8.55 15.57 11.34
C VAL A 75 -9.61 14.54 10.93
N ASN A 76 -9.71 14.25 9.64
CA ASN A 76 -10.52 13.15 9.14
C ASN A 76 -9.72 11.85 9.32
N VAL A 77 -10.26 10.91 10.08
CA VAL A 77 -9.61 9.64 10.40
C VAL A 77 -10.34 8.51 9.68
N ALA A 78 -9.60 7.75 8.88
CA ALA A 78 -10.06 6.51 8.30
C ALA A 78 -9.95 5.38 9.33
N VAL A 79 -11.08 4.76 9.68
CA VAL A 79 -11.15 3.68 10.67
C VAL A 79 -11.60 2.39 10.02
N THR A 80 -10.85 1.33 10.28
CA THR A 80 -11.16 -0.05 9.89
C THR A 80 -10.92 -0.99 11.07
N PRO A 81 -11.52 -2.19 11.08
CA PRO A 81 -11.31 -3.15 12.17
C PRO A 81 -9.89 -3.72 12.23
N HIS A 82 -9.20 -3.84 11.09
CA HIS A 82 -7.91 -4.55 10.97
C HIS A 82 -6.80 -3.72 10.27
N GLY A 83 -7.01 -2.41 10.09
CA GLY A 83 -6.02 -1.54 9.42
C GLY A 83 -6.02 -1.57 7.89
N ASN A 84 -6.77 -2.47 7.26
CA ASN A 84 -6.87 -2.64 5.81
C ASN A 84 -7.99 -1.79 5.20
N ALA A 85 -7.71 -0.51 4.90
CA ALA A 85 -8.61 0.34 4.12
C ALA A 85 -8.55 0.00 2.63
N ASP A 86 -9.67 0.21 1.93
CA ASP A 86 -9.81 0.01 0.47
C ASP A 86 -9.36 -1.39 0.01
N ALA A 87 -9.75 -2.41 0.77
CA ALA A 87 -9.27 -3.78 0.59
C ALA A 87 -10.41 -4.78 0.34
N PRO A 88 -10.18 -5.86 -0.44
CA PRO A 88 -11.09 -6.99 -0.54
C PRO A 88 -11.40 -7.55 0.85
N THR A 89 -12.66 -7.54 1.24
CA THR A 89 -13.11 -8.01 2.56
C THR A 89 -14.38 -8.85 2.41
N TYR A 90 -14.44 -9.98 3.11
CA TYR A 90 -15.65 -10.80 3.12
C TYR A 90 -16.76 -10.13 3.94
N SER A 91 -17.94 -9.93 3.34
CA SER A 91 -19.16 -9.51 4.05
C SER A 91 -19.95 -10.75 4.49
N PRO A 92 -20.01 -11.09 5.80
CA PRO A 92 -20.78 -12.24 6.26
C PRO A 92 -22.29 -12.07 6.05
N LYS A 93 -22.76 -10.81 6.06
CA LYS A 93 -24.17 -10.46 5.87
C LYS A 93 -24.64 -10.75 4.45
N ASP A 94 -23.80 -10.42 3.46
CA ASP A 94 -24.12 -10.54 2.04
C ASP A 94 -23.56 -11.83 1.43
N GLY A 95 -22.70 -12.55 2.15
CA GLY A 95 -22.10 -13.82 1.73
C GLY A 95 -21.08 -13.70 0.60
N VAL A 96 -20.57 -12.49 0.33
CA VAL A 96 -19.68 -12.17 -0.79
C VAL A 96 -18.49 -11.32 -0.38
N THR A 97 -17.40 -11.38 -1.15
CA THR A 97 -16.26 -10.46 -1.01
C THR A 97 -16.59 -9.12 -1.67
N VAL A 98 -16.37 -8.03 -0.95
CA VAL A 98 -16.60 -6.64 -1.36
C VAL A 98 -15.29 -5.85 -1.30
N LEU A 99 -15.24 -4.69 -1.97
CA LEU A 99 -14.16 -3.73 -1.78
C LEU A 99 -14.55 -2.76 -0.66
N ALA A 100 -13.99 -2.97 0.53
CA ALA A 100 -14.38 -2.24 1.73
C ALA A 100 -13.57 -0.95 1.91
N LYS A 101 -14.25 0.19 1.78
CA LYS A 101 -13.75 1.53 2.13
C LYS A 101 -13.82 1.75 3.64
N PRO A 102 -12.90 2.55 4.22
CA PRO A 102 -12.91 2.83 5.65
C PRO A 102 -14.13 3.63 6.10
N HIS A 103 -14.42 3.58 7.40
CA HIS A 103 -15.32 4.53 8.03
C HIS A 103 -14.56 5.83 8.26
N GLU A 104 -15.06 6.95 7.76
CA GLU A 104 -14.45 8.25 8.00
C GLU A 104 -15.14 9.00 9.14
N GLU A 105 -14.36 9.45 10.12
CA GLU A 105 -14.87 10.24 11.24
C GLU A 105 -13.91 11.40 11.60
N SER A 106 -14.49 12.52 12.02
CA SER A 106 -13.71 13.67 12.49
C SER A 106 -13.29 13.46 13.93
N GLN A 107 -11.99 13.47 14.18
CA GLN A 107 -11.43 13.34 15.53
C GLN A 107 -10.54 14.53 15.87
N MET A 108 -10.45 14.87 17.16
CA MET A 108 -9.44 15.81 17.63
C MET A 108 -8.05 15.26 17.37
N PHE A 109 -7.17 16.06 16.77
CA PHE A 109 -5.82 15.60 16.42
C PHE A 109 -5.02 15.12 17.65
N ASP A 110 -5.21 15.80 18.79
CA ASP A 110 -4.49 15.46 20.02
C ASP A 110 -4.89 14.09 20.58
N ASP A 111 -6.19 13.76 20.54
CA ASP A 111 -6.72 12.47 20.96
C ASP A 111 -6.25 11.36 20.02
N PHE A 112 -6.36 11.58 18.71
CA PHE A 112 -5.91 10.63 17.69
C PHE A 112 -4.40 10.35 17.80
N LEU A 113 -3.58 11.39 17.93
CA LEU A 113 -2.13 11.22 18.09
C LEU A 113 -1.77 10.51 19.39
N THR A 114 -2.55 10.70 20.46
CA THR A 114 -2.40 9.94 21.71
C THR A 114 -2.72 8.47 21.52
N TYR A 115 -3.80 8.16 20.81
CA TYR A 115 -4.17 6.80 20.46
C TYR A 115 -3.04 6.10 19.67
N VAL A 116 -2.58 6.71 18.57
CA VAL A 116 -1.50 6.15 17.75
C VAL A 116 -0.19 5.99 18.55
N THR A 117 0.18 6.98 19.37
CA THR A 117 1.41 6.87 20.17
C THR A 117 1.33 5.73 21.19
N LYS A 118 0.17 5.50 21.80
CA LYS A 118 -0.04 4.40 22.74
C LYS A 118 0.02 3.05 22.03
N GLN A 119 -0.58 2.97 20.84
CA GLN A 119 -0.53 1.79 19.97
C GLN A 119 0.91 1.31 19.74
N GLU A 120 1.85 2.23 19.52
CA GLU A 120 3.27 1.89 19.28
C GLU A 120 4.08 1.52 20.54
N MET A 121 3.70 2.05 21.69
CA MET A 121 4.54 2.02 22.89
C MET A 121 4.08 0.98 23.91
N ASP A 122 2.82 0.58 23.86
CA ASP A 122 2.24 -0.37 24.79
C ASP A 122 2.42 -1.81 24.27
N LYS A 123 3.18 -2.62 25.01
CA LYS A 123 3.37 -4.05 24.70
C LYS A 123 2.07 -4.87 24.80
N ALA A 124 1.01 -4.31 25.40
CA ALA A 124 -0.32 -4.92 25.48
C ALA A 124 -1.20 -4.57 24.27
N PHE A 125 -0.75 -3.70 23.36
CA PHE A 125 -1.44 -3.42 22.11
C PHE A 125 -1.25 -4.58 21.12
N PRO A 126 -2.21 -4.89 20.24
CA PRO A 126 -2.08 -5.98 19.27
C PRO A 126 -0.81 -5.88 18.42
N GLU A 127 -0.03 -6.96 18.29
CA GLU A 127 1.28 -6.97 17.61
C GLU A 127 1.21 -6.67 16.09
N ASP A 128 0.02 -6.71 15.51
CA ASP A 128 -0.29 -6.41 14.11
C ASP A 128 -0.46 -4.90 13.81
N ALA A 129 -0.20 -4.05 14.79
CA ALA A 129 -0.18 -2.60 14.67
C ALA A 129 1.25 -2.05 14.45
N GLU A 130 1.57 -1.58 13.24
CA GLU A 130 2.86 -0.93 12.94
C GLU A 130 2.73 0.57 12.68
N VAL A 131 3.49 1.43 13.40
CA VAL A 131 4.12 2.70 12.90
C VAL A 131 5.28 3.20 13.81
N ILE A 132 6.54 2.87 13.47
CA ILE A 132 7.70 3.74 13.73
C ILE A 132 8.46 4.01 12.43
N GLY A 133 8.32 5.24 11.92
CA GLY A 133 9.26 5.97 11.04
C GLY A 133 9.80 5.26 9.79
N ARG A 134 9.21 4.14 9.38
CA ARG A 134 9.68 3.30 8.30
C ARG A 134 8.49 2.88 7.46
N LYS A 135 8.68 2.80 6.15
CA LYS A 135 7.67 2.29 5.22
C LYS A 135 8.21 1.09 4.48
N HIS A 136 7.44 0.01 4.50
CA HIS A 136 7.68 -1.22 3.77
C HIS A 136 6.77 -1.23 2.54
N PHE A 137 7.35 -1.32 1.36
CA PHE A 137 6.63 -1.44 0.09
C PHE A 137 6.90 -2.81 -0.51
N VAL A 138 5.85 -3.42 -1.05
CA VAL A 138 5.94 -4.58 -1.95
C VAL A 138 5.51 -4.08 -3.31
N LEU A 139 6.44 -4.07 -4.27
CA LEU A 139 6.21 -3.54 -5.62
C LEU A 139 6.20 -4.69 -6.63
N LEU A 140 5.30 -4.64 -7.60
CA LEU A 140 5.25 -5.57 -8.71
C LEU A 140 5.45 -4.79 -10.02
N PRO A 141 6.35 -5.22 -10.91
CA PRO A 141 6.50 -4.56 -12.20
C PRO A 141 5.20 -4.71 -13.02
N PRO A 142 4.90 -3.78 -13.94
CA PRO A 142 3.67 -3.82 -14.74
C PRO A 142 3.43 -5.14 -15.49
N VAL A 143 4.51 -5.85 -15.85
CA VAL A 143 4.46 -7.18 -16.50
C VAL A 143 3.79 -8.25 -15.63
N CYS A 144 3.74 -8.04 -14.31
CA CYS A 144 3.11 -8.93 -13.34
C CYS A 144 1.59 -8.71 -13.23
N HIS A 145 0.96 -7.86 -14.04
CA HIS A 145 -0.50 -7.72 -14.06
C HIS A 145 -1.25 -9.08 -14.14
N PRO A 146 -0.86 -10.06 -14.98
CA PRO A 146 -1.50 -11.38 -15.00
C PRO A 146 -1.44 -12.15 -13.68
N CYS A 147 -0.54 -11.78 -12.76
CA CYS A 147 -0.38 -12.40 -11.45
C CYS A 147 -1.39 -11.89 -10.40
N MET A 148 -1.95 -10.70 -10.60
CA MET A 148 -2.68 -9.93 -9.55
C MET A 148 -4.13 -10.38 -9.32
N ASN A 149 -4.65 -11.27 -10.17
CA ASN A 149 -6.03 -11.77 -10.11
C ASN A 149 -7.07 -10.63 -9.98
N GLU A 150 -7.01 -9.65 -10.87
CA GLU A 150 -7.97 -8.54 -10.86
C GLU A 150 -9.40 -9.08 -11.03
N ALA A 151 -10.30 -8.63 -10.16
CA ALA A 151 -11.72 -8.97 -10.20
C ALA A 151 -12.58 -7.73 -10.00
N LEU A 152 -13.78 -7.75 -10.56
CA LEU A 152 -14.80 -6.72 -10.32
C LEU A 152 -15.43 -6.95 -8.94
N LEU A 153 -15.20 -6.04 -8.01
CA LEU A 153 -15.71 -6.11 -6.64
C LEU A 153 -16.83 -5.09 -6.44
N THR A 154 -17.85 -5.49 -5.68
CA THR A 154 -18.91 -4.58 -5.23
C THR A 154 -18.32 -3.62 -4.18
N PRO A 155 -18.46 -2.30 -4.34
CA PRO A 155 -18.04 -1.34 -3.33
C PRO A 155 -18.89 -1.45 -2.06
N ALA A 156 -18.23 -1.31 -0.92
CA ALA A 156 -18.87 -1.23 0.38
C ALA A 156 -18.11 -0.25 1.27
N THR A 157 -18.77 0.27 2.30
CA THR A 157 -18.18 1.19 3.26
C THR A 157 -18.41 0.69 4.68
N TYR A 158 -17.39 0.77 5.54
CA TYR A 158 -17.58 0.54 6.97
C TYR A 158 -18.44 1.65 7.58
N VAL A 159 -19.43 1.24 8.37
CA VAL A 159 -20.31 2.15 9.12
C VAL A 159 -20.21 1.81 10.60
N ARG A 160 -19.99 2.84 11.42
CA ARG A 160 -20.02 2.72 12.87
C ARG A 160 -21.45 2.87 13.40
N ASP A 161 -21.87 1.92 14.22
CA ASP A 161 -23.08 1.99 15.03
C ASP A 161 -22.77 1.72 16.51
N GLU A 162 -23.81 1.61 17.35
CA GLU A 162 -23.68 1.37 18.79
C GLU A 162 -22.97 0.04 19.13
N THR A 163 -22.96 -0.93 18.20
CA THR A 163 -22.39 -2.26 18.39
C THR A 163 -20.97 -2.41 17.84
N GLY A 164 -20.52 -1.47 16.99
CA GLY A 164 -19.18 -1.47 16.41
C GLY A 164 -19.16 -1.03 14.95
N LEU A 165 -18.12 -1.45 14.22
CA LEU A 165 -18.01 -1.25 12.78
C LEU A 165 -18.65 -2.43 12.04
N SER A 166 -19.52 -2.14 11.08
CA SER A 166 -20.11 -3.13 10.17
C SER A 166 -19.98 -2.68 8.72
N ILE A 167 -19.78 -3.62 7.80
CA ILE A 167 -19.67 -3.33 6.36
C ILE A 167 -21.08 -3.16 5.78
N ARG A 168 -21.27 -2.15 4.93
CA ARG A 168 -22.51 -1.94 4.16
C ARG A 168 -22.18 -1.74 2.68
N VAL A 169 -22.84 -2.50 1.82
CA VAL A 169 -22.74 -2.33 0.36
C VAL A 169 -23.23 -0.95 -0.04
N ASP A 170 -22.51 -0.30 -0.95
CA ASP A 170 -22.89 1.01 -1.48
C ASP A 170 -23.95 0.83 -2.59
N GLU A 171 -25.21 1.17 -2.28
CA GLU A 171 -26.32 1.02 -3.22
C GLU A 171 -26.13 1.86 -4.48
N GLY A 172 -26.27 1.24 -5.65
CA GLY A 172 -26.16 1.91 -6.95
C GLY A 172 -24.72 2.23 -7.39
N ALA A 173 -23.70 1.78 -6.66
CA ALA A 173 -22.31 1.91 -7.08
C ALA A 173 -21.95 0.90 -8.19
N ASP A 174 -21.15 1.34 -9.16
CA ASP A 174 -20.57 0.46 -10.17
C ASP A 174 -19.52 -0.46 -9.55
N LEU A 175 -19.34 -1.64 -10.14
CA LEU A 175 -18.28 -2.57 -9.72
C LEU A 175 -16.89 -1.96 -10.00
N VAL A 176 -15.97 -2.18 -9.08
CA VAL A 176 -14.60 -1.65 -9.16
C VAL A 176 -13.63 -2.79 -9.49
N PRO A 177 -12.83 -2.70 -10.58
CA PRO A 177 -11.74 -3.63 -10.81
C PRO A 177 -10.69 -3.45 -9.72
N PHE A 178 -10.36 -4.53 -9.00
CA PHE A 178 -9.40 -4.49 -7.91
C PHE A 178 -8.59 -5.78 -7.84
N VAL A 179 -7.33 -5.67 -7.43
CA VAL A 179 -6.41 -6.80 -7.26
C VAL A 179 -6.84 -7.66 -6.07
N THR A 180 -6.93 -8.98 -6.26
CA THR A 180 -7.39 -9.88 -5.19
C THR A 180 -6.34 -10.87 -4.71
N TRP A 181 -5.21 -10.95 -5.42
CA TRP A 181 -4.06 -11.76 -5.04
C TRP A 181 -3.09 -10.95 -4.18
N ASP A 182 -2.71 -11.52 -3.04
CA ASP A 182 -1.70 -10.96 -2.14
C ASP A 182 -0.38 -11.74 -2.30
N PRO A 183 0.75 -11.12 -2.67
CA PRO A 183 2.04 -11.79 -2.73
C PRO A 183 2.57 -12.26 -1.35
N ASP A 184 2.05 -11.72 -0.25
CA ASP A 184 2.39 -12.14 1.12
C ASP A 184 1.52 -13.32 1.62
N ASP A 185 0.39 -13.59 0.96
CA ASP A 185 -0.37 -14.86 1.06
C ASP A 185 -0.50 -15.52 -0.34
N PRO A 186 0.60 -16.09 -0.86
CA PRO A 186 0.70 -16.43 -2.29
C PRO A 186 -0.23 -17.57 -2.73
N GLN A 187 -0.86 -18.30 -1.81
CA GLN A 187 -1.76 -19.41 -2.13
C GLN A 187 -3.19 -18.92 -2.41
N THR A 188 -3.65 -17.92 -1.67
CA THR A 188 -5.02 -17.39 -1.74
C THR A 188 -5.21 -16.54 -3.00
N ASN A 189 -6.32 -16.73 -3.72
CA ASN A 189 -6.64 -16.00 -4.96
C ASN A 189 -5.54 -16.01 -6.04
N SER A 190 -4.70 -17.05 -6.05
CA SER A 190 -3.61 -17.17 -7.02
C SER A 190 -4.12 -17.45 -8.43
N THR A 191 -3.38 -16.94 -9.42
CA THR A 191 -3.56 -17.26 -10.84
C THR A 191 -2.57 -18.33 -11.27
N ALA A 192 -2.71 -18.80 -12.52
CA ALA A 192 -1.73 -19.69 -13.14
C ALA A 192 -0.32 -19.04 -13.28
N PHE A 193 -0.21 -17.71 -13.14
CA PHE A 193 1.01 -16.92 -13.31
C PHE A 193 1.59 -16.42 -11.98
N SER A 194 0.82 -16.38 -10.89
CA SER A 194 1.23 -15.75 -9.62
C SER A 194 2.57 -16.26 -9.07
N ARG A 195 2.86 -17.55 -9.27
CA ARG A 195 4.15 -18.17 -8.90
C ARG A 195 5.38 -17.63 -9.65
N LEU A 196 5.16 -16.90 -10.74
CA LEU A 196 6.21 -16.27 -11.55
C LEU A 196 6.50 -14.84 -11.08
N ALA A 197 5.66 -14.26 -10.23
CA ALA A 197 5.90 -12.93 -9.68
C ALA A 197 7.17 -12.93 -8.82
N GLN A 198 8.00 -11.91 -8.99
CA GLN A 198 9.15 -11.64 -8.12
C GLN A 198 8.97 -10.23 -7.52
N PRO A 199 8.29 -10.12 -6.37
CA PRO A 199 8.05 -8.82 -5.75
C PRO A 199 9.34 -8.12 -5.33
N VAL A 200 9.44 -6.82 -5.60
CA VAL A 200 10.53 -5.97 -5.11
C VAL A 200 10.12 -5.44 -3.75
N ARG A 201 10.90 -5.75 -2.71
CA ARG A 201 10.63 -5.29 -1.34
C ARG A 201 11.53 -4.12 -0.99
N VAL A 202 10.92 -2.99 -0.65
CA VAL A 202 11.62 -1.73 -0.37
C VAL A 202 11.32 -1.28 1.04
N THR A 203 12.36 -0.86 1.76
CA THR A 203 12.22 -0.24 3.07
C THR A 203 12.75 1.19 3.02
N LEU A 204 11.90 2.15 3.34
CA LEU A 204 12.26 3.56 3.47
C LEU A 204 12.41 3.94 4.93
N ASN A 205 13.55 4.50 5.31
CA ASN A 205 13.80 5.10 6.62
C ASN A 205 13.49 6.60 6.60
N PRO A 206 13.49 7.31 7.76
CA PRO A 206 13.25 8.74 7.78
C PRO A 206 14.26 9.49 6.90
N GLY A 207 13.73 10.30 5.97
CA GLY A 207 14.55 11.08 5.04
C GLY A 207 14.82 10.40 3.70
N ASP A 208 14.54 9.10 3.54
CA ASP A 208 14.64 8.43 2.24
C ASP A 208 13.52 8.86 1.30
N MET A 209 13.77 8.80 -0.01
CA MET A 209 12.78 9.09 -1.05
C MET A 209 12.73 7.93 -2.05
N LEU A 210 11.52 7.43 -2.35
CA LEU A 210 11.28 6.44 -3.39
C LEU A 210 10.81 7.15 -4.66
N TYR A 211 11.49 6.90 -5.77
CA TYR A 211 10.89 7.09 -7.09
C TYR A 211 10.08 5.84 -7.44
N LEU A 212 8.76 5.98 -7.46
CA LEU A 212 7.82 4.96 -7.92
C LEU A 212 7.38 5.30 -9.35
N PRO A 213 7.82 4.53 -10.37
CA PRO A 213 7.43 4.78 -11.75
C PRO A 213 5.95 4.50 -11.99
N ALA A 214 5.40 5.04 -13.08
CA ALA A 214 4.02 4.76 -13.47
C ALA A 214 3.78 3.25 -13.69
N MET A 215 2.58 2.79 -13.35
CA MET A 215 2.06 1.42 -13.52
C MET A 215 2.69 0.34 -12.63
N TRP A 216 3.56 0.71 -11.69
CA TRP A 216 4.06 -0.16 -10.62
C TRP A 216 3.08 -0.28 -9.46
#